data_AF-A0A9E3JDD7-F1
#
_entry.id   AF-A0A9E3JDD7-F1
#
_cell.length_a   1.000
_cell.length_b   1.000
_cell.length_c   1.000
_cell.angle_alpha   90.00
_cell.angle_beta   90.00
_cell.angle_gamma   90.00
#
_symmetry.space_group_name_H-M   'P 1'
#
loop_
_entity.id
_entity.type
_entity.pdbx_description
1 polymer ?
#
loop_
_entity_poly.entity_id
_entity_poly.type
_entity_poly.pdbx_seq_one_letter_code
_entity_poly.pdbx_strand_id
1 'polypeptide(L)' 'MARVSQAHLDARRRQILDGAAVCFARNGFHATSMQDVLKEADLSAGAVYRYFSGKEELIGAIVGEVL' A
#
# COMPACT_ATOMS: atom_id res chain seq x y z
N MET A 1 17.49 2.41 20.44
CA MET A 1 16.24 2.57 19.65
C MET A 1 15.44 1.28 19.75
N ALA A 2 14.18 1.33 20.17
CA ALA A 2 13.35 0.12 20.27
C ALA A 2 13.10 -0.48 18.87
N ARG A 3 13.25 -1.79 18.74
CA ARG A 3 12.93 -2.53 17.51
C ARG A 3 11.42 -2.37 17.26
N VAL A 4 11.05 -1.92 16.07
CA VAL A 4 9.63 -1.87 15.65
C VAL A 4 9.06 -3.29 15.74
N SER A 5 7.89 -3.44 16.39
CA SER A 5 7.26 -4.75 16.54
C SER A 5 6.72 -5.27 15.21
N GLN A 6 6.63 -6.59 15.06
CA GLN A 6 6.04 -7.20 13.85
C GLN A 6 4.61 -6.69 13.61
N ALA A 7 3.81 -6.57 14.67
CA ALA A 7 2.45 -6.03 14.60
C ALA A 7 2.40 -4.61 14.00
N HIS A 8 3.40 -3.76 14.28
CA HIS A 8 3.46 -2.43 13.67
C HIS A 8 3.80 -2.49 12.17
N LEU A 9 4.67 -3.42 11.77
CA LEU A 9 5.00 -3.64 10.35
C LEU A 9 3.78 -4.15 9.58
N ASP A 10 3.04 -5.11 10.15
CA ASP A 10 1.85 -5.70 9.54
C ASP A 10 0.72 -4.66 9.41
N ALA A 11 0.50 -3.86 10.47
CA ALA A 11 -0.47 -2.77 10.44
C ALA A 11 -0.13 -1.73 9.37
N ARG A 12 1.16 -1.39 9.23
CA ARG A 12 1.60 -0.45 8.19
C ARG A 12 1.42 -1.03 6.79
N ARG A 13 1.75 -2.32 6.60
CA ARG A 13 1.53 -3.01 5.32
C ARG A 13 0.04 -2.99 4.94
N ARG A 14 -0.86 -3.28 5.90
CA ARG A 14 -2.31 -3.25 5.67
C ARG A 14 -2.83 -1.85 5.32
N GLN A 15 -2.39 -0.82 6.04
CA GLN A 15 -2.73 0.58 5.72
C GLN A 15 -2.40 0.95 4.26
N ILE A 16 -1.25 0.51 3.75
CA ILE A 16 -0.86 0.77 2.35
C ILE A 16 -1.80 0.05 1.38
N LEU A 17 -2.12 -1.22 1.66
CA LEU A 17 -2.99 -2.02 0.81
C LEU A 17 -4.42 -1.49 0.79
N ASP A 18 -4.94 -1.04 1.93
CA ASP A 18 -6.26 -0.43 2.03
C ASP A 18 -6.34 0.86 1.19
N GLY A 19 -5.34 1.74 1.30
CA GLY A 19 -5.26 2.96 0.48
C GLY A 19 -5.13 2.66 -1.02
N ALA A 20 -4.32 1.64 -1.37
CA ALA A 20 -4.19 1.20 -2.76
C ALA A 20 -5.51 0.63 -3.30
N ALA A 21 -6.21 -0.19 -2.52
CA ALA A 21 -7.50 -0.78 -2.89
C ALA A 21 -8.56 0.30 -3.14
N VAL A 22 -8.62 1.34 -2.30
CA VAL A 22 -9.51 2.48 -2.50
C VAL A 22 -9.19 3.21 -3.81
N CYS A 23 -7.91 3.52 -4.07
CA CYS A 23 -7.51 4.16 -5.33
C CYS A 23 -7.85 3.30 -6.55
N PHE A 24 -7.55 2.01 -6.51
CA PHE A 24 -7.83 1.09 -7.63
C PHE A 24 -9.33 0.93 -7.87
N ALA A 25 -10.15 0.85 -6.81
CA ALA A 25 -11.59 0.79 -6.94
C ALA A 25 -12.18 2.10 -7.50
N ARG A 26 -11.64 3.25 -7.10
CA ARG A 26 -12.13 4.58 -7.49
C ARG A 26 -11.73 4.96 -8.92
N ASN A 27 -10.49 4.69 -9.31
CA ASN A 27 -9.91 5.20 -10.56
C ASN A 27 -9.57 4.09 -11.57
N GLY A 28 -9.57 2.83 -11.16
CA GLY A 28 -8.98 1.72 -11.93
C GLY A 28 -7.46 1.64 -11.77
N PHE A 29 -6.91 0.46 -12.03
CA PHE A 29 -5.49 0.15 -11.86
C PHE A 29 -4.57 1.00 -12.76
N HIS A 30 -4.90 1.13 -14.04
CA HIS A 30 -4.04 1.83 -15.00
C HIS A 30 -3.98 3.34 -14.73
N ALA A 31 -5.09 3.96 -14.34
CA ALA A 31 -5.17 5.39 -14.06
C ALA A 31 -4.65 5.77 -12.65
N THR A 32 -4.46 4.80 -11.76
CA THR A 32 -3.87 5.05 -10.43
C THR A 32 -2.35 5.18 -10.54
N SER A 33 -1.80 6.27 -9.98
CA SER A 33 -0.37 6.46 -9.78
C SER A 33 0.06 6.05 -8.37
N MET A 34 1.36 5.83 -8.16
CA MET A 34 1.88 5.65 -6.81
C MET A 34 1.63 6.87 -5.93
N GLN A 35 1.66 8.08 -6.49
CA GLN A 35 1.43 9.32 -5.75
C GLN A 35 0.01 9.42 -5.19
N ASP A 36 -0.99 8.89 -5.92
CA ASP A 36 -2.37 8.76 -5.43
C ASP A 36 -2.43 7.82 -4.23
N VAL A 37 -1.74 6.68 -4.29
CA VAL A 37 -1.67 5.71 -3.19
C VAL A 37 -0.99 6.31 -1.95
N LEU A 38 0.12 7.03 -2.12
CA LEU A 38 0.80 7.71 -1.01
C LEU A 38 -0.15 8.66 -0.28
N LYS A 39 -0.92 9.44 -1.05
CA LYS A 39 -1.88 10.41 -0.53
C LYS A 39 -3.07 9.73 0.16
N GLU A 40 -3.64 8.69 -0.45
CA GLU A 40 -4.77 7.95 0.12
C GLU A 40 -4.38 7.20 1.40
N ALA A 41 -3.18 6.63 1.44
CA ALA A 41 -2.67 5.93 2.61
C ALA A 41 -2.19 6.87 3.72
N ASP A 42 -2.11 8.19 3.48
CA ASP A 42 -1.53 9.20 4.37
C ASP A 42 -0.11 8.82 4.84
N LEU A 43 0.75 8.49 3.86
CA LEU A 43 2.11 8.02 4.10
C LEU A 43 3.12 8.70 3.18
N SER A 44 4.35 8.85 3.68
CA SER A 44 5.46 9.32 2.87
C SER A 44 5.86 8.27 1.81
N ALA A 45 6.48 8.73 0.73
CA ALA A 45 7.02 7.86 -0.31
C ALA A 45 7.93 6.78 0.28
N GLY A 46 8.91 7.16 1.10
CA GLY A 46 9.83 6.21 1.73
C GLY A 46 9.15 5.20 2.65
N ALA A 47 8.05 5.59 3.32
CA ALA A 47 7.28 4.67 4.14
C ALA A 47 6.58 3.59 3.29
N VAL A 48 6.05 3.94 2.12
CA VAL A 48 5.39 2.99 1.21
C VAL A 48 6.38 2.15 0.42
N TYR A 49 7.41 2.79 -0.15
CA TYR A 49 8.44 2.10 -0.93
C TYR A 49 9.31 1.13 -0.12
N ARG A 50 9.26 1.21 1.22
CA ARG A 50 9.84 0.19 2.10
C ARG A 50 9.09 -1.16 2.03
N TYR A 51 7.82 -1.16 1.65
CA TYR A 51 6.98 -2.36 1.60
C TYR A 51 6.64 -2.78 0.17
N PHE A 52 6.46 -1.82 -0.74
CA PHE A 52 6.04 -2.10 -2.11
C PHE A 52 6.79 -1.24 -3.12
N SER A 53 7.31 -1.88 -4.15
CA SER A 53 8.08 -1.25 -5.22
C SER A 53 7.21 -0.49 -6.24
N GLY A 54 5.93 -0.83 -6.35
CA GLY A 54 5.02 -0.25 -7.34
C GLY A 54 3.59 -0.78 -7.23
N LYS A 55 2.72 -0.28 -8.12
CA LYS A 55 1.30 -0.61 -8.12
C LYS A 55 1.03 -2.07 -8.50
N GLU A 56 1.90 -2.67 -9.31
CA GLU A 56 1.86 -4.07 -9.72
C GLU A 56 2.00 -5.00 -8.50
N GLU A 57 2.90 -4.67 -7.57
CA GLU A 57 3.08 -5.43 -6.33
C GLU A 57 1.90 -5.23 -5.37
N LEU A 58 1.35 -4.02 -5.30
CA LEU A 58 0.17 -3.71 -4.52
C LEU A 58 -1.05 -4.51 -4.99
N ILE A 59 -1.35 -4.49 -6.30
CA ILE A 59 -2.50 -5.23 -6.83
C ILE A 59 -2.31 -6.74 -6.67
N GLY A 60 -1.08 -7.25 -6.88
CA GLY A 60 -0.77 -8.65 -6.64
C GLY A 60 -0.99 -9.07 -5.18
N ALA A 61 -0.56 -8.23 -4.23
CA ALA A 61 -0.78 -8.46 -2.81
C ALA A 61 -2.27 -8.40 -2.41
N ILE A 62 -3.03 -7.44 -2.95
CA ILE A 62 -4.47 -7.33 -2.71
C ILE A 62 -5.20 -8.59 -3.21
N VAL A 63 -4.92 -9.01 -4.44
CA VAL A 63 -5.55 -10.21 -5.03
C VAL A 63 -5.18 -11.47 -4.25
N GLY A 64 -3.91 -11.58 -3.81
CA GLY A 64 -3.44 -12.71 -3.00
C GLY A 64 -3.99 -12.75 -1.56
N GLU A 65 -4.57 -11.67 -1.03
CA GLU A 65 -5.29 -11.70 0.25
C GLU A 65 -6.76 -12.11 0.12
N VAL A 66 -7.32 -12.06 -1.10
CA VAL A 66 -8.73 -12.36 -1.37
C VAL A 66 -8.95 -13.80 -1.83
N LEU A 67 -7.91 -14.46 -2.37
CA LEU A 67 -7.93 -15.84 -2.87
C LEU A 67 -7.18 -16.79 -1.94
#